data_AF-A0A2T6CN84-F1
#
_entry.id   AF-A0A2T6CN84-F1
#
_cell.length_a   1.000
_cell.length_b   1.000
_cell.length_c   1.000
_cell.angle_alpha   90.00
_cell.angle_beta   90.00
_cell.angle_gamma   90.00
#
_symmetry.space_group_name_H-M   'P 1'
#
loop_
_entity.id
_entity.type
_entity.pdbx_description
1 polymer ?
#
loop_
_entity_poly.entity_id
_entity_poly.type
_entity_poly.pdbx_seq_one_letter_code
_entity_poly.pdbx_strand_id
1 'polypeptide(L)'
;MPGPLNRELTNLVSLLGEQNVRQLVRTFLKEYPELLAQLATSDRRTQHRMVHSLKSNAHIIGEQALWERMAAFEERLLGPGDDILRPDDIEWIGDAFNAAADPLREFAAGAVDTATAARRIA
;
A
#
# COMPACT_ATOMS: atom_id res chain seq x y z
N MET A 1 14.52 -14.17 -5.64
CA MET A 1 13.54 -14.35 -6.74
C MET A 1 12.43 -13.38 -6.47
N PRO A 2 12.14 -12.42 -7.35
CA PRO A 2 11.00 -11.55 -7.18
C PRO A 2 9.73 -12.41 -7.23
N GLY A 3 8.89 -12.31 -6.21
CA GLY A 3 7.68 -13.13 -6.05
C GLY A 3 6.65 -12.83 -7.15
N PRO A 4 5.72 -13.77 -7.43
CA PRO A 4 4.62 -13.48 -8.34
C PRO A 4 3.79 -12.30 -7.82
N LEU A 5 3.24 -11.51 -8.73
CA LEU A 5 2.27 -10.47 -8.37
C LEU A 5 1.16 -11.09 -7.55
N ASN A 6 0.75 -10.40 -6.48
CA ASN A 6 -0.41 -10.83 -5.72
C ASN A 6 -1.68 -10.79 -6.60
N ARG A 7 -2.72 -11.45 -6.11
CA ARG A 7 -3.99 -11.60 -6.83
C ARG A 7 -4.63 -10.26 -7.16
N GLU A 8 -4.55 -9.27 -6.27
CA GLU A 8 -5.21 -7.98 -6.48
C GLU A 8 -4.53 -7.14 -7.54
N LEU A 9 -3.19 -7.09 -7.57
CA LEU A 9 -2.45 -6.48 -8.67
C LEU A 9 -2.78 -7.18 -10.00
N THR A 10 -2.89 -8.51 -10.01
CA THR A 10 -3.26 -9.27 -11.22
C THR A 10 -4.67 -8.94 -11.70
N ASN A 11 -5.63 -8.80 -10.79
CA ASN A 11 -6.99 -8.38 -11.11
C ASN A 11 -7.00 -6.96 -11.69
N LEU A 12 -6.27 -6.03 -11.08
CA LEU A 12 -6.14 -4.65 -11.56
C LEU A 12 -5.48 -4.56 -12.93
N VAL A 13 -4.44 -5.37 -13.19
CA VAL A 13 -3.81 -5.44 -14.51
C VAL A 13 -4.81 -5.91 -15.56
N SER A 14 -5.66 -6.88 -15.21
CA SER A 14 -6.70 -7.37 -16.11
C SER A 14 -7.79 -6.34 -16.41
N LEU A 15 -8.08 -5.44 -15.46
CA LEU A 15 -9.13 -4.41 -15.59
C LEU A 15 -8.62 -3.12 -16.25
N LEU A 16 -7.44 -2.66 -15.89
CA LEU A 16 -6.91 -1.35 -16.28
C LEU A 16 -5.78 -1.44 -17.31
N GLY A 17 -5.22 -2.63 -17.54
CA GLY A 17 -4.03 -2.83 -18.36
C GLY A 17 -2.73 -2.61 -17.58
N GLU A 18 -1.72 -3.41 -17.89
CA GLU A 18 -0.48 -3.50 -17.11
C GLU A 18 0.25 -2.15 -16.99
N GLN A 19 0.35 -1.39 -18.07
CA GLN A 19 1.03 -0.09 -18.07
C GLN A 19 0.36 0.92 -17.15
N ASN A 20 -0.98 0.92 -17.08
CA ASN A 20 -1.72 1.81 -16.20
C ASN A 20 -1.50 1.42 -14.74
N VAL A 21 -1.49 0.12 -14.42
CA VAL A 21 -1.20 -0.35 -13.05
C VAL A 21 0.25 -0.05 -12.65
N ARG A 22 1.23 -0.24 -13.55
CA ARG A 22 2.62 0.17 -13.30
C ARG A 22 2.71 1.66 -13.00
N GLN A 23 1.97 2.50 -13.73
CA GLN A 23 1.93 3.93 -13.45
C GLN A 23 1.33 4.25 -12.08
N LEU A 24 0.23 3.58 -11.70
CA LEU A 24 -0.36 3.71 -10.36
C LEU A 24 0.62 3.34 -9.25
N VAL A 25 1.32 2.21 -9.40
CA VAL A 25 2.33 1.75 -8.43
C VAL A 25 3.50 2.73 -8.35
N ARG A 26 3.98 3.30 -9.47
CA ARG A 26 5.02 4.34 -9.45
C ARG A 26 4.59 5.59 -8.71
N THR A 27 3.36 6.06 -8.96
CA THR A 27 2.81 7.22 -8.26
C THR A 27 2.74 6.95 -6.76
N PHE A 28 2.20 5.80 -6.36
CA PHE A 28 2.14 5.39 -4.95
C PHE A 28 3.52 5.34 -4.30
N LEU A 29 4.50 4.67 -4.92
CA LEU A 29 5.87 4.59 -4.41
C LEU A 29 6.55 5.95 -4.25
N LYS A 30 6.22 6.90 -5.13
CA LYS A 30 6.75 8.27 -5.09
C LYS A 30 6.10 9.12 -4.00
N GLU A 31 4.78 9.01 -3.83
CA GLU A 31 4.00 9.84 -2.90
C GLU A 31 4.06 9.34 -1.46
N TYR A 32 4.36 8.05 -1.26
CA TYR A 32 4.30 7.43 0.05
C TYR A 32 5.20 8.08 1.14
N PRO A 33 6.47 8.45 0.88
CA PRO A 33 7.30 9.09 1.90
C PRO A 33 6.71 10.43 2.38
N GLU A 34 6.09 11.17 1.47
CA GLU A 34 5.42 12.43 1.78
C GLU A 34 4.14 12.17 2.60
N LEU A 35 3.36 11.17 2.22
CA LEU A 35 2.20 10.72 3.00
C LEU A 35 2.59 10.35 4.44
N LEU A 36 3.67 9.60 4.65
CA LEU A 36 4.16 9.26 5.99
C LEU A 36 4.54 10.49 6.82
N ALA A 37 5.32 11.40 6.21
CA ALA A 37 5.74 12.63 6.87
C ALA A 37 4.54 13.49 7.28
N GLN A 38 3.55 13.60 6.40
CA GLN A 38 2.30 14.29 6.69
C GLN A 38 1.48 13.58 7.77
N LEU A 39 1.48 12.23 7.82
CA LEU A 39 0.71 11.44 8.78
C LEU A 39 1.13 11.77 10.23
N ALA A 40 2.44 11.95 10.43
CA ALA A 40 3.04 12.27 11.73
C ALA A 40 2.67 13.65 12.28
N THR A 41 2.35 14.62 11.42
CA THR A 41 2.10 16.02 11.81
C THR A 41 0.65 16.46 11.63
N SER A 42 -0.21 15.59 11.10
CA SER A 42 -1.58 15.93 10.73
C SER A 42 -2.56 15.86 11.89
N ASP A 43 -3.63 16.65 11.80
CA ASP A 43 -4.78 16.50 12.67
C ASP A 43 -5.48 15.14 12.47
N ARG A 44 -6.29 14.74 13.45
CA ARG A 44 -7.02 13.47 13.45
C ARG A 44 -7.87 13.23 12.19
N ARG A 45 -8.59 14.24 11.71
CA ARG A 45 -9.47 14.13 10.54
C ARG A 45 -8.65 13.90 9.28
N THR A 46 -7.50 14.55 9.19
CA THR A 46 -6.55 14.40 8.10
C THR A 46 -5.87 13.03 8.17
N GLN A 47 -5.42 12.58 9.35
CA GLN A 47 -4.92 11.22 9.57
C GLN A 47 -5.96 10.16 9.15
N HIS A 48 -7.23 10.31 9.51
CA HIS A 48 -8.29 9.37 9.12
C HIS A 48 -8.40 9.24 7.59
N ARG A 49 -8.45 10.37 6.87
CA ARG A 49 -8.51 10.36 5.39
C ARG A 49 -7.28 9.72 4.77
N MET A 50 -6.11 9.96 5.33
CA MET A 50 -4.86 9.38 4.84
C MET A 50 -4.80 7.88 5.11
N VAL A 51 -5.20 7.43 6.31
CA VAL A 51 -5.33 5.99 6.64
C VAL A 51 -6.33 5.29 5.74
N HIS A 52 -7.48 5.92 5.44
CA HIS A 52 -8.44 5.39 4.48
C HIS A 52 -7.84 5.18 3.08
N SER A 53 -7.06 6.15 2.60
CA SER A 53 -6.33 6.05 1.33
C SER A 53 -5.27 4.93 1.37
N LEU A 54 -4.47 4.89 2.44
CA LEU A 54 -3.45 3.85 2.65
C LEU A 54 -4.06 2.45 2.72
N LYS A 55 -5.23 2.28 3.35
CA LYS A 55 -5.97 1.01 3.38
C LYS A 55 -6.30 0.54 1.97
N SER A 56 -6.86 1.42 1.14
CA SER A 56 -7.21 1.09 -0.25
C SER A 56 -5.97 0.70 -1.05
N ASN A 57 -4.87 1.43 -0.87
CA ASN A 57 -3.61 1.11 -1.53
C ASN A 57 -3.03 -0.22 -1.04
N ALA A 58 -3.05 -0.49 0.26
CA ALA A 58 -2.60 -1.75 0.86
C ALA A 58 -3.35 -2.95 0.29
N HIS A 59 -4.67 -2.82 0.07
CA HIS A 59 -5.47 -3.85 -0.60
C HIS A 59 -5.00 -4.09 -2.03
N ILE A 60 -4.82 -3.01 -2.79
CA ILE A 60 -4.37 -3.04 -4.19
C ILE A 60 -3.01 -3.75 -4.34
N ILE A 61 -2.07 -3.46 -3.43
CA ILE A 61 -0.73 -4.06 -3.44
C ILE A 61 -0.69 -5.41 -2.72
N GLY A 62 -1.83 -5.98 -2.31
CA GLY A 62 -1.93 -7.29 -1.67
C GLY A 62 -1.23 -7.40 -0.31
N GLU A 63 -0.98 -6.29 0.36
CA GLU A 63 -0.36 -6.26 1.69
C GLU A 63 -1.44 -6.39 2.77
N GLN A 64 -1.87 -7.63 3.01
CA GLN A 64 -2.97 -7.95 3.92
C GLN A 64 -2.72 -7.42 5.33
N ALA A 65 -1.51 -7.60 5.88
CA ALA A 65 -1.18 -7.12 7.22
C ALA A 65 -1.27 -5.59 7.33
N LEU A 66 -0.81 -4.88 6.30
CA LEU A 66 -0.93 -3.43 6.22
C LEU A 66 -2.40 -3.00 6.12
N TRP A 67 -3.20 -3.70 5.30
CA TRP A 67 -4.64 -3.44 5.17
C TRP A 67 -5.38 -3.61 6.50
N GLU A 68 -5.18 -4.72 7.21
CA GLU A 68 -5.81 -5.00 8.50
C GLU A 68 -5.44 -3.93 9.54
N ARG A 69 -4.17 -3.54 9.57
CA ARG A 69 -3.72 -2.51 10.50
C ARG A 69 -4.29 -1.13 10.15
N MET A 70 -4.38 -0.79 8.86
CA MET A 70 -5.02 0.47 8.44
C MET A 70 -6.52 0.47 8.79
N ALA A 71 -7.21 -0.66 8.67
CA ALA A 71 -8.60 -0.77 9.12
C ALA A 71 -8.73 -0.53 10.63
N ALA A 72 -7.85 -1.13 11.45
CA ALA A 72 -7.84 -0.91 12.90
C ALA A 72 -7.55 0.56 13.26
N PHE A 73 -6.63 1.21 12.55
CA PHE A 73 -6.34 2.63 12.74
C PHE A 73 -7.50 3.53 12.31
N GLU A 74 -8.17 3.21 11.21
CA GLU A 74 -9.35 3.93 10.75
C GLU A 74 -10.47 3.86 11.79
N GLU A 75 -10.77 2.68 12.33
CA GLU A 75 -11.75 2.49 13.41
C GLU A 75 -11.38 3.29 14.66
N ARG A 76 -10.10 3.24 15.07
CA ARG A 76 -9.62 4.03 16.20
C ARG A 76 -9.78 5.53 15.98
N LEU A 77 -9.46 6.00 14.78
CA LEU A 77 -9.62 7.40 14.38
C LEU A 77 -11.08 7.81 14.18
N LEU A 78 -12.03 6.89 14.10
CA LEU A 78 -13.48 7.15 14.12
C LEU A 78 -14.09 7.10 15.53
N GLY A 79 -13.44 6.43 16.49
CA GLY A 79 -13.95 6.23 17.84
C GLY A 79 -14.14 7.52 18.66
N PRO A 80 -14.83 7.48 19.80
CA PRO A 80 -14.93 8.65 20.68
C PRO A 80 -13.55 9.00 21.29
N GLY A 81 -13.26 10.30 21.47
CA GLY A 81 -12.03 10.80 22.13
C GLY A 81 -11.22 11.77 21.27
N ASP A 82 -9.91 11.86 21.53
CA ASP A 82 -8.93 12.67 20.77
C ASP A 82 -7.68 11.85 20.38
N ASP A 83 -7.77 10.52 20.35
CA ASP A 83 -6.63 9.65 20.01
C ASP A 83 -6.24 9.86 18.54
N ILE A 84 -4.94 10.09 18.34
CA ILE A 84 -4.29 10.23 17.04
C ILE A 84 -3.29 9.09 16.86
N LEU A 85 -2.80 8.92 15.63
CA LEU A 85 -1.69 7.99 15.41
C LEU A 85 -0.46 8.45 16.20
N ARG A 86 0.14 7.50 16.92
CA ARG A 86 1.33 7.70 17.75
C ARG A 86 2.59 7.49 16.91
N PRO A 87 3.76 7.99 17.33
CA PRO A 87 5.02 7.77 16.61
C PRO A 87 5.27 6.30 16.25
N ASP A 88 5.04 5.37 17.20
CA ASP A 88 5.19 3.92 16.97
C ASP A 88 4.22 3.38 15.90
N ASP A 89 3.03 3.97 15.77
CA ASP A 89 2.10 3.61 14.69
C ASP A 89 2.65 4.06 13.33
N ILE A 90 3.24 5.27 13.26
CA ILE A 90 3.84 5.80 12.04
C ILE A 90 5.06 4.99 11.62
N GLU A 91 5.93 4.65 12.57
CA GLU A 91 7.11 3.81 12.36
C GLU A 91 6.72 2.45 11.80
N TRP A 92 5.72 1.80 12.41
CA TRP A 92 5.22 0.51 11.93
C TRP A 92 4.68 0.60 10.50
N ILE A 93 3.95 1.68 10.15
CA ILE A 93 3.46 1.88 8.77
C ILE A 93 4.65 1.99 7.81
N GLY A 94 5.67 2.76 8.19
CA GLY A 94 6.91 2.89 7.44
C GLY A 94 7.59 1.55 7.17
N ASP A 95 7.77 0.73 8.19
CA ASP A 95 8.41 -0.58 8.07
C ASP A 95 7.61 -1.54 7.20
N ALA A 96 6.28 -1.60 7.40
CA ALA A 96 5.40 -2.44 6.61
C ALA A 96 5.46 -2.10 5.11
N PHE A 97 5.46 -0.81 4.77
CA PHE A 97 5.63 -0.40 3.38
C PHE A 97 7.02 -0.68 2.84
N ASN A 98 8.08 -0.43 3.63
CA ASN A 98 9.45 -0.68 3.18
C ASN A 98 9.66 -2.16 2.83
N ALA A 99 9.04 -3.08 3.58
CA ALA A 99 9.03 -4.50 3.27
C ALA A 99 8.30 -4.81 1.95
N ALA A 100 7.22 -4.09 1.64
CA ALA A 100 6.44 -4.26 0.41
C ALA A 100 7.03 -3.52 -0.81
N ALA A 101 7.91 -2.55 -0.60
CA ALA A 101 8.34 -1.60 -1.63
C ALA A 101 9.18 -2.24 -2.72
N ASP A 102 10.03 -3.21 -2.40
CA ASP A 102 10.95 -3.81 -3.38
C ASP A 102 10.22 -4.62 -4.47
N PRO A 103 9.30 -5.56 -4.14
CA PRO A 103 8.48 -6.23 -5.15
C PRO A 103 7.67 -5.25 -6.03
N LEU A 104 7.18 -4.16 -5.44
CA LEU A 104 6.46 -3.11 -6.17
C LEU A 104 7.35 -2.32 -7.11
N ARG A 105 8.59 -2.02 -6.70
CA ARG A 105 9.59 -1.37 -7.56
C ARG A 105 9.95 -2.26 -8.75
N GLU A 106 10.13 -3.56 -8.52
CA GLU A 106 10.44 -4.52 -9.58
C GLU A 106 9.29 -4.62 -10.61
N PHE A 107 8.05 -4.70 -10.14
CA PHE A 107 6.87 -4.64 -11.01
C PHE A 107 6.77 -3.32 -11.78
N ALA A 108 6.94 -2.18 -11.09
CA ALA A 108 6.90 -0.85 -11.69
C ALA A 108 8.01 -0.64 -12.73
N ALA A 109 9.19 -1.25 -12.55
CA ALA A 109 10.29 -1.22 -13.51
C ALA A 109 10.07 -2.16 -14.72
N GLY A 110 9.08 -3.06 -14.64
CA GLY A 110 8.86 -4.10 -15.65
C GLY A 110 9.86 -5.24 -15.58
N ALA A 111 10.57 -5.38 -14.45
CA ALA A 111 11.46 -6.51 -14.17
C ALA A 111 10.67 -7.81 -13.87
N VAL A 112 9.38 -7.67 -13.54
CA VAL A 112 8.43 -8.76 -13.31
C VAL A 112 7.25 -8.59 -14.26
N ASP A 113 7.01 -9.59 -15.10
CA ASP A 113 5.86 -9.67 -16.00
C ASP A 113 4.82 -10.64 -15.42
N THR A 114 3.55 -10.22 -15.43
CA THR A 114 2.39 -11.09 -15.14
C THR A 114 2.42 -12.43 -15.90
N ALA A 115 2.95 -12.47 -17.11
CA ALA A 115 3.04 -13.68 -17.93
C ALA A 115 4.06 -14.71 -17.40
N THR A 116 5.07 -14.28 -16.64
CA THR A 116 6.09 -15.19 -16.09
C THR A 116 5.63 -15.84 -14.78
N ALA A 117 4.73 -15.18 -14.03
CA ALA A 117 4.14 -15.71 -12.80
C ALA A 117 3.18 -16.89 -13.06
N ALA A 118 2.38 -16.83 -14.13
CA ALA A 118 1.40 -17.85 -14.46
C ALA A 118 2.02 -19.19 -14.91
N ARG A 119 3.24 -19.19 -15.46
CA ARG A 119 3.92 -20.39 -15.98
C ARG A 119 4.60 -21.27 -14.92
N ARG A 120 4.67 -20.83 -13.66
CA ARG A 120 5.29 -21.59 -12.57
C ARG A 120 4.31 -22.37 -11.69
N ILE A 121 3.01 -22.28 -11.97
CA ILE A 121 1.94 -22.95 -11.22
C ILE A 121 1.32 -24.11 -12.02
N ALA A 122 1.73 -24.31 -13.29
CA ALA A 122 1.30 -25.42 -14.14
C ALA A 122 2.31 -26.58 -14.10
#